data_AF-A0A3Q9RN32-F1
#
_entry.id   AF-A0A3Q9RN32-F1
#
_cell.length_a   1.000
_cell.length_b   1.000
_cell.length_c   1.000
_cell.angle_alpha   90.00
_cell.angle_beta   90.00
_cell.angle_gamma   90.00
#
_symmetry.space_group_name_H-M   'P 1'
#
loop_
_entity.id
_entity.type
_entity.pdbx_description
1 polymer ?
#
loop_
_entity_poly.entity_id
_entity_poly.type
_entity_poly.pdbx_seq_one_letter_code
_entity_poly.pdbx_strand_id
1 'polypeptide(L)'
;MRKLTSAEIKRGQAITFRIPSDTPDYALKQLQRLKETEGRNFSSKVAQFVLSGVGNGPHQDKEFVTLPLPQRLSKAQRDWLKHAHSEALLGNILYELLENPMRTTALLSALNGGEMDVPEPPITPIRREAERELAVAEMPDIVIAPTVENVQENEPEQPEHLDVEEGLDDLLGDFLAQMNR
;
A
#
# COMPACT_ATOMS: atom_id res chain seq x y z
N MET A 1 -11.90 46.90 -10.34
CA MET A 1 -10.81 46.05 -10.89
C MET A 1 -11.44 44.89 -11.66
N ARG A 2 -10.83 44.47 -12.78
CA ARG A 2 -11.43 43.62 -13.83
C ARG A 2 -11.89 42.24 -13.32
N LYS A 3 -13.09 41.84 -13.74
CA LYS A 3 -13.70 40.52 -13.52
C LYS A 3 -12.90 39.48 -14.34
N LEU A 4 -12.14 38.62 -13.69
CA LEU A 4 -11.60 37.40 -14.30
C LEU A 4 -12.75 36.39 -14.37
N THR A 5 -13.46 36.39 -15.49
CA THR A 5 -14.39 35.30 -15.81
C THR A 5 -13.55 34.03 -15.96
N SER A 6 -13.69 33.05 -15.07
CA SER A 6 -13.24 31.71 -15.38
C SER A 6 -13.96 31.29 -16.66
N ALA A 7 -13.20 31.12 -17.74
CA ALA A 7 -13.75 30.71 -19.02
C ALA A 7 -14.17 29.24 -18.91
N GLU A 8 -15.37 29.01 -18.38
CA GLU A 8 -15.98 27.70 -18.29
C GLU A 8 -16.06 27.09 -19.69
N ILE A 9 -15.42 25.92 -19.87
CA ILE A 9 -15.41 25.21 -21.14
C ILE A 9 -16.81 24.62 -21.34
N LYS A 10 -17.47 25.03 -22.43
CA LYS A 10 -18.82 24.55 -22.77
C LYS A 10 -18.78 23.34 -23.69
N ARG A 11 -19.79 22.46 -23.58
CA ARG A 11 -19.99 21.36 -24.52
C ARG A 11 -20.10 21.90 -25.95
N GLY A 12 -19.38 21.30 -26.90
CA GLY A 12 -19.36 21.74 -28.29
C GLY A 12 -18.41 22.92 -28.59
N GLN A 13 -17.70 23.45 -27.59
CA GLN A 13 -16.66 24.44 -27.82
C GLN A 13 -15.45 23.79 -28.51
N ALA A 14 -14.97 24.42 -29.60
CA ALA A 14 -13.75 23.99 -30.26
C ALA A 14 -12.53 24.34 -29.41
N ILE A 15 -11.66 23.35 -29.19
CA ILE A 15 -10.37 23.51 -28.53
C ILE A 15 -9.29 23.29 -29.58
N THR A 16 -8.41 24.29 -29.77
CA THR A 16 -7.26 24.19 -30.67
C THR A 16 -5.99 24.04 -29.84
N PHE A 17 -5.23 22.97 -30.09
CA PHE A 17 -3.95 22.74 -29.45
C PHE A 17 -2.84 22.68 -30.50
N ARG A 18 -1.61 23.03 -30.09
CA ARG A 18 -0.40 22.88 -30.89
C ARG A 18 0.33 21.63 -30.47
N ILE A 19 0.96 20.94 -31.41
CA ILE A 19 1.83 19.80 -31.11
C ILE A 19 3.14 20.36 -30.52
N PRO A 20 3.56 19.94 -29.31
CA PRO A 20 4.81 20.37 -28.70
C PRO A 20 6.04 19.97 -29.51
N SER A 21 7.14 20.72 -29.40
CA SER A 21 8.40 20.42 -30.09
C SER A 21 9.08 19.14 -29.61
N ASP A 22 8.83 18.72 -28.36
CA ASP A 22 9.34 17.48 -27.74
C ASP A 22 8.46 16.25 -28.07
N THR A 23 7.60 16.34 -29.09
CA THR A 23 6.76 15.20 -29.43
C THR A 23 7.60 14.13 -30.14
N PRO A 24 7.64 12.88 -29.64
CA PRO A 24 8.47 11.84 -30.25
C PRO A 24 7.99 11.45 -31.65
N ASP A 25 8.93 11.10 -32.53
CA ASP A 25 8.67 10.81 -33.95
C ASP A 25 7.63 9.70 -34.17
N TYR A 26 7.59 8.69 -33.30
CA TYR A 26 6.61 7.60 -33.43
C TYR A 26 5.17 8.11 -33.26
N ALA A 27 4.96 9.09 -32.37
CA ALA A 27 3.64 9.68 -32.12
C ALA A 27 3.20 10.55 -33.31
N LEU A 28 4.13 11.28 -33.92
CA LEU A 28 3.86 12.05 -35.15
C LEU A 28 3.45 11.13 -36.31
N LYS A 29 4.16 10.01 -36.51
CA LYS A 29 3.81 9.02 -37.54
C LYS A 29 2.44 8.39 -37.29
N GLN A 30 2.10 8.09 -36.03
CA GLN A 30 0.78 7.58 -35.68
C GLN A 30 -0.32 8.60 -35.97
N LEU A 31 -0.12 9.87 -35.62
CA LEU A 31 -1.09 10.93 -35.93
C LEU A 31 -1.27 11.13 -37.44
N GLN A 32 -0.19 11.04 -38.22
CA GLN A 32 -0.26 11.11 -39.69
C GLN A 32 -1.07 9.95 -40.26
N ARG A 33 -0.76 8.71 -39.86
CA ARG A 33 -1.53 7.52 -40.27
C ARG A 33 -3.01 7.67 -39.90
N LEU A 34 -3.28 8.13 -38.68
CA LEU A 34 -4.66 8.33 -38.22
C LEU A 34 -5.40 9.37 -39.06
N LYS A 35 -4.71 10.44 -39.48
CA LYS A 35 -5.28 11.47 -40.37
C LYS A 35 -5.60 10.89 -41.74
N GLU A 36 -4.72 10.04 -42.29
CA GLU A 36 -4.93 9.36 -43.56
C GLU A 36 -6.09 8.35 -43.50
N THR A 37 -6.21 7.60 -42.39
CA THR A 37 -7.25 6.58 -42.24
C THR A 37 -8.63 7.15 -41.94
N GLU A 38 -8.72 8.13 -41.02
CA GLU A 38 -10.01 8.66 -40.53
C GLU A 38 -10.50 9.88 -41.33
N GLY A 39 -9.60 10.60 -42.01
CA GLY A 39 -9.92 11.76 -42.85
C GLY A 39 -10.79 12.81 -42.14
N ARG A 40 -12.09 12.81 -42.45
CA ARG A 40 -13.09 13.75 -41.89
C ARG A 40 -13.38 13.51 -40.41
N ASN A 41 -13.18 12.29 -39.91
CA ASN A 41 -13.45 11.91 -38.52
C ASN A 41 -12.22 12.04 -37.60
N PHE A 42 -11.09 12.47 -38.15
CA PHE A 42 -9.82 12.59 -37.41
C PHE A 42 -9.98 13.38 -36.11
N SER A 43 -10.58 14.58 -36.17
CA SER A 43 -10.76 15.43 -34.99
C SER A 43 -11.64 14.79 -33.92
N SER A 44 -12.70 14.08 -34.32
CA SER A 44 -13.56 13.33 -33.40
C SER A 44 -12.81 12.20 -32.72
N LYS A 45 -11.93 11.51 -33.45
CA LYS A 45 -11.12 10.42 -32.91
C LYS A 45 -10.05 10.93 -31.95
N VAL A 46 -9.38 12.02 -32.30
CA VAL A 46 -8.41 12.68 -31.41
C VAL A 46 -9.08 13.22 -30.16
N ALA A 47 -10.30 13.78 -30.28
CA ALA A 47 -11.08 14.21 -29.13
C ALA A 47 -11.38 13.04 -28.16
N GLN A 48 -11.66 11.84 -28.67
CA GLN A 48 -11.81 10.65 -27.81
C GLN A 48 -10.53 10.34 -27.04
N PHE A 49 -9.36 10.37 -27.69
CA PHE A 49 -8.09 10.14 -27.00
C PHE A 49 -7.79 11.20 -25.95
N VAL A 50 -8.08 12.48 -26.24
CA VAL A 50 -7.91 13.57 -25.28
C VAL A 50 -8.87 13.43 -24.11
N LEU A 51 -10.16 13.13 -24.34
CA LEU A 51 -11.14 12.94 -23.26
C LEU A 51 -10.79 11.74 -22.39
N SER A 52 -10.36 10.62 -22.99
CA SER A 52 -9.85 9.46 -22.25
C SER A 52 -8.58 9.81 -21.47
N GLY A 53 -7.69 10.62 -22.03
CA GLY A 53 -6.47 11.07 -21.36
C GLY A 53 -6.71 12.06 -20.22
N VAL A 54 -7.71 12.94 -20.34
CA VAL A 54 -8.11 13.88 -19.28
C VAL A 54 -8.87 13.17 -18.17
N GLY A 55 -9.76 12.22 -18.50
CA GLY A 55 -10.49 11.41 -17.52
C GLY A 55 -9.60 10.42 -16.76
N ASN A 56 -8.50 9.98 -17.38
CA ASN A 56 -7.47 9.14 -16.75
C ASN A 56 -6.24 9.94 -16.29
N GLY A 57 -6.26 11.26 -16.46
CA GLY A 57 -5.18 12.13 -16.02
C GLY A 57 -5.06 12.06 -14.50
N PRO A 58 -3.86 12.22 -13.93
CA PRO A 58 -3.71 12.30 -12.49
C PRO A 58 -4.60 13.45 -12.00
N HIS A 59 -5.69 13.17 -11.29
CA HIS A 59 -6.31 14.17 -10.45
C HIS A 59 -5.22 14.62 -9.47
N GLN A 60 -4.70 15.82 -9.71
CA GLN A 60 -3.39 16.31 -9.21
C GLN A 60 -3.30 16.50 -7.69
N ASP A 61 -4.25 16.01 -6.89
CA ASP A 61 -4.27 16.16 -5.44
C ASP A 61 -4.06 14.83 -4.69
N LYS A 62 -3.84 13.70 -5.39
CA LYS A 62 -3.45 12.44 -4.75
C LYS A 62 -2.23 11.85 -5.43
N GLU A 63 -1.17 11.64 -4.64
CA GLU A 63 -0.09 10.74 -5.03
C GLU A 63 -0.68 9.32 -5.16
N PHE A 64 -0.73 8.79 -6.38
CA PHE A 64 -1.15 7.41 -6.61
C PHE A 64 -0.01 6.62 -7.22
N VAL A 65 0.16 5.39 -6.73
CA VAL A 65 1.11 4.43 -7.26
C VAL A 65 0.34 3.44 -8.14
N THR A 66 0.66 3.40 -9.43
CA THR A 66 0.06 2.41 -10.34
C THR A 66 0.92 1.14 -10.35
N LEU A 67 0.40 0.07 -9.75
CA LEU A 67 1.06 -1.24 -9.73
C LEU A 67 0.46 -2.14 -10.82
N PRO A 68 1.25 -2.57 -11.84
CA PRO A 68 0.77 -3.55 -12.81
C PRO A 68 0.64 -4.92 -12.15
N LEU A 69 -0.47 -5.62 -12.41
CA LEU A 69 -0.69 -6.97 -11.89
C LEU A 69 0.03 -8.02 -12.75
N PRO A 70 0.66 -9.03 -12.15
CA PRO A 70 1.40 -10.07 -12.89
C PRO A 70 0.45 -11.05 -13.63
N GLN A 71 -0.76 -11.26 -13.12
CA GLN A 71 -1.76 -12.16 -13.68
C GLN A 71 -3.16 -11.56 -13.56
N ARG A 72 -4.12 -12.11 -14.33
CA ARG A 72 -5.53 -11.71 -14.23
C ARG A 72 -6.11 -12.22 -12.92
N LEU A 73 -6.76 -11.32 -12.18
CA LEU A 73 -7.40 -11.67 -10.92
C LEU A 73 -8.64 -12.55 -11.14
N SER A 74 -8.80 -13.56 -10.28
CA SER A 74 -10.02 -14.35 -10.18
C SER A 74 -11.22 -13.48 -9.76
N LYS A 75 -12.44 -14.01 -9.85
CA LYS A 75 -13.63 -13.29 -9.36
C LYS A 75 -13.51 -13.04 -7.84
N ALA A 76 -13.12 -14.06 -7.07
CA ALA A 76 -12.94 -13.95 -5.64
C ALA A 76 -11.84 -12.93 -5.26
N GLN A 77 -10.71 -12.93 -5.95
CA GLN A 77 -9.64 -11.95 -5.70
C GLN A 77 -10.06 -10.51 -6.01
N ARG A 78 -10.83 -10.30 -7.09
CA ARG A 78 -11.38 -8.98 -7.42
C ARG A 78 -12.40 -8.52 -6.41
N ASP A 79 -13.26 -9.42 -5.95
CA ASP A 79 -14.24 -9.10 -4.94
C ASP A 79 -13.50 -8.79 -3.63
N TRP A 80 -12.56 -9.63 -3.19
CA TRP A 80 -11.69 -9.39 -2.03
C TRP A 80 -11.03 -8.01 -2.08
N LEU A 81 -10.39 -7.62 -3.19
CA LEU A 81 -9.69 -6.33 -3.33
C LEU A 81 -10.62 -5.12 -3.16
N LYS A 82 -11.93 -5.27 -3.42
CA LYS A 82 -12.93 -4.21 -3.28
C LYS A 82 -13.51 -4.09 -1.86
N HIS A 83 -13.27 -5.07 -0.99
CA HIS A 83 -13.78 -5.00 0.38
C HIS A 83 -12.93 -4.02 1.18
N ALA A 84 -13.59 -3.22 2.03
CA ALA A 84 -12.93 -2.17 2.84
C ALA A 84 -11.81 -2.72 3.74
N HIS A 85 -11.98 -3.93 4.27
CA HIS A 85 -10.97 -4.57 5.10
C HIS A 85 -9.69 -4.89 4.31
N SER A 86 -9.84 -5.44 3.11
CA SER A 86 -8.71 -5.76 2.22
C SER A 86 -7.99 -4.50 1.76
N GLU A 87 -8.73 -3.43 1.48
CA GLU A 87 -8.17 -2.12 1.16
C GLU A 87 -7.36 -1.55 2.34
N ALA A 88 -7.89 -1.62 3.56
CA ALA A 88 -7.19 -1.18 4.76
C ALA A 88 -5.91 -1.99 5.03
N LEU A 89 -5.96 -3.31 4.85
CA LEU A 89 -4.77 -4.16 4.98
C LEU A 89 -3.69 -3.82 3.96
N LEU A 90 -4.06 -3.67 2.68
CA LEU A 90 -3.11 -3.28 1.63
C LEU A 90 -2.56 -1.87 1.85
N GLY A 91 -3.40 -0.95 2.32
CA GLY A 91 -2.98 0.40 2.71
C GLY A 91 -1.95 0.36 3.84
N ASN A 92 -2.18 -0.46 4.86
CA ASN A 92 -1.24 -0.63 5.97
C ASN A 92 0.09 -1.24 5.53
N ILE A 93 0.04 -2.32 4.73
CA ILE A 93 1.27 -2.94 4.18
C ILE A 93 2.04 -1.92 3.32
N LEU A 94 1.35 -1.13 2.51
CA LEU A 94 1.98 -0.12 1.67
C LEU A 94 2.60 1.01 2.51
N TYR A 95 1.89 1.48 3.54
CA TYR A 95 2.39 2.48 4.48
C TYR A 95 3.69 2.00 5.16
N GLU A 96 3.67 0.79 5.72
CA GLU A 96 4.85 0.20 6.37
C GLU A 96 6.00 -0.09 5.39
N LEU A 97 5.69 -0.40 4.13
CA LEU A 97 6.72 -0.60 3.09
C LEU A 97 7.38 0.72 2.69
N LEU A 98 6.62 1.82 2.69
CA LEU A 98 7.13 3.17 2.41
C LEU A 98 7.95 3.71 3.60
N GLU A 99 7.57 3.38 4.84
CA GLU A 99 8.28 3.83 6.04
C GLU A 99 9.55 2.99 6.30
N ASN A 100 9.45 1.66 6.27
CA ASN A 100 10.53 0.75 6.66
C ASN A 100 10.61 -0.52 5.78
N PRO A 101 11.10 -0.43 4.54
CA PRO A 101 11.04 -1.54 3.58
C PRO A 101 11.79 -2.79 4.03
N MET A 102 12.95 -2.66 4.70
CA MET A 102 13.75 -3.81 5.15
C MET A 102 13.04 -4.63 6.23
N ARG A 103 12.33 -3.96 7.15
CA ARG A 103 11.59 -4.63 8.21
C ARG A 103 10.32 -5.28 7.66
N THR A 104 9.59 -4.54 6.83
CA THR A 104 8.33 -5.01 6.24
C THR A 104 8.57 -6.21 5.32
N THR A 105 9.61 -6.18 4.49
CA THR A 105 9.98 -7.34 3.66
C THR A 105 10.43 -8.54 4.48
N ALA A 106 11.21 -8.36 5.55
CA ALA A 106 11.61 -9.45 6.44
C ALA A 106 10.40 -10.09 7.14
N LEU A 107 9.45 -9.28 7.63
CA LEU A 107 8.22 -9.79 8.24
C LEU A 107 7.33 -10.51 7.23
N LEU A 108 7.13 -9.93 6.04
CA LEU A 108 6.36 -10.57 4.97
C LEU A 108 7.02 -11.88 4.52
N SER A 109 8.35 -11.94 4.47
CA SER A 109 9.11 -13.15 4.15
C SER A 109 8.96 -14.22 5.24
N ALA A 110 8.98 -13.81 6.51
CA ALA A 110 8.77 -14.73 7.64
C ALA A 110 7.34 -15.30 7.65
N LEU A 111 6.34 -14.44 7.37
CA LEU A 111 4.93 -14.82 7.34
C LEU A 111 4.56 -15.71 6.13
N ASN A 112 5.16 -15.46 4.96
CA ASN A 112 4.91 -16.26 3.76
C ASN A 112 5.65 -17.61 3.75
N GLY A 113 6.35 -17.96 4.84
CA GLY A 113 7.17 -19.18 4.92
C GLY A 113 8.42 -19.04 4.08
N GLY A 114 9.48 -18.50 4.68
CA GLY A 114 10.73 -18.16 3.99
C GLY A 114 11.33 -19.31 3.18
N GLU A 115 11.19 -19.24 1.86
CA GLU A 115 12.13 -19.79 0.89
C GLU A 115 12.26 -18.81 -0.28
N MET A 116 12.98 -17.71 -0.07
CA MET A 116 13.82 -17.14 -1.11
C MET A 116 15.22 -16.98 -0.54
N ASP A 117 16.18 -17.60 -1.23
CA ASP A 117 17.62 -17.54 -1.01
C ASP A 117 18.11 -16.08 -1.11
N VAL A 118 17.92 -15.33 -0.03
CA VAL A 118 18.61 -14.06 0.16
C VAL A 118 20.02 -14.46 0.60
N PRO A 119 21.09 -14.14 -0.16
CA PRO A 119 22.44 -14.39 0.32
C PRO A 119 22.60 -13.60 1.61
N GLU A 120 22.64 -14.31 2.74
CA GLU A 120 22.83 -13.73 4.05
C GLU A 120 24.08 -12.84 4.00
N PRO A 121 23.99 -11.56 4.41
CA PRO A 121 25.21 -10.80 4.64
C PRO A 121 26.04 -11.58 5.67
N PRO A 122 27.35 -11.76 5.46
CA PRO A 122 28.15 -12.64 6.30
C PRO A 122 28.04 -12.17 7.74
N ILE A 123 27.37 -12.97 8.56
CA ILE A 123 27.37 -12.82 10.01
C ILE A 123 28.82 -13.13 10.43
N THR A 124 29.65 -12.09 10.54
CA THR A 124 30.92 -12.24 11.23
C THR A 124 30.58 -12.72 12.63
N PRO A 125 31.04 -13.90 13.07
CA PRO A 125 30.80 -14.31 14.44
C PRO A 125 31.44 -13.26 15.33
N ILE A 126 30.63 -12.51 16.08
CA ILE A 126 31.12 -11.78 17.25
C ILE A 126 31.71 -12.86 18.13
N ARG A 127 33.04 -12.92 18.11
CA ARG A 127 33.88 -13.86 18.82
C ARG A 127 33.43 -13.86 20.27
N ARG A 128 32.73 -14.93 20.65
CA ARG A 128 32.38 -15.28 22.03
C ARG A 128 33.68 -15.67 22.74
N GLU A 129 34.51 -14.68 23.01
CA GLU A 129 35.73 -14.77 23.83
C GLU A 129 35.79 -13.52 24.72
N ALA A 130 34.83 -13.41 25.62
CA ALA A 130 34.94 -12.56 26.80
C ALA A 130 34.22 -13.18 28.01
N GLU A 131 34.05 -14.51 28.01
CA GLU A 131 33.56 -15.28 29.14
C GLU A 131 34.60 -16.35 29.45
N ARG A 132 35.65 -15.95 30.17
CA ARG A 132 36.55 -16.77 31.01
C ARG A 132 37.88 -16.03 31.14
N GLU A 133 37.94 -15.08 32.08
CA GLU A 133 39.12 -14.71 32.87
C GLU A 133 38.85 -13.34 33.51
N LEU A 134 38.05 -13.33 34.57
CA LEU A 134 38.08 -12.37 35.68
C LEU A 134 37.04 -12.85 36.68
N ALA A 135 37.39 -13.94 37.36
CA ALA A 135 36.71 -14.37 38.56
C ALA A 135 36.96 -13.35 39.68
N VAL A 136 35.94 -13.19 40.52
CA VAL A 136 35.97 -12.67 41.90
C VAL A 136 35.95 -11.15 42.08
N ALA A 137 34.74 -10.58 42.10
CA ALA A 137 34.41 -9.44 42.97
C ALA A 137 32.88 -9.42 43.25
N GLU A 138 32.52 -9.90 44.44
CA GLU A 138 31.35 -9.57 45.28
C GLU A 138 30.02 -9.15 44.62
N MET A 139 29.05 -10.06 44.65
CA MET A 139 27.61 -9.74 44.62
C MET A 139 27.14 -9.41 46.04
N PRO A 140 26.46 -8.27 46.29
CA PRO A 140 25.56 -8.17 47.44
C PRO A 140 24.20 -8.81 47.10
N ASP A 141 23.76 -9.71 47.98
CA ASP A 141 22.42 -10.32 47.98
C ASP A 141 21.33 -9.23 47.99
N ILE A 142 20.51 -9.17 46.94
CA ILE A 142 19.22 -8.49 47.00
C ILE A 142 18.14 -9.57 46.96
N VAL A 143 17.62 -9.86 48.14
CA VAL A 143 16.45 -10.71 48.37
C VAL A 143 15.22 -9.94 47.89
N ILE A 144 14.68 -10.29 46.72
CA ILE A 144 13.38 -9.77 46.28
C ILE A 144 12.30 -10.68 46.88
N ALA A 145 11.78 -10.29 48.04
CA ALA A 145 10.55 -10.86 48.58
C ALA A 145 9.35 -10.41 47.72
N PRO A 146 8.35 -11.28 47.48
CA PRO A 146 7.11 -10.88 46.82
C PRO A 146 6.21 -10.16 47.85
N THR A 147 6.35 -8.84 47.98
CA THR A 147 5.38 -8.03 48.73
C THR A 147 4.18 -7.75 47.85
N VAL A 148 3.11 -8.51 48.10
CA VAL A 148 1.74 -8.19 47.71
C VAL A 148 1.33 -6.93 48.48
N GLU A 149 1.35 -5.79 47.80
CA GLU A 149 0.88 -4.51 48.35
C GLU A 149 -0.50 -4.18 47.79
N ASN A 150 -1.44 -4.12 48.72
CA ASN A 150 -2.86 -3.87 48.58
C ASN A 150 -3.07 -2.41 48.13
N VAL A 151 -3.69 -2.18 46.97
CA VAL A 151 -4.13 -0.83 46.55
C VAL A 151 -5.65 -0.80 46.55
N GLN A 152 -6.15 0.07 47.42
CA GLN A 152 -7.54 0.32 47.80
C GLN A 152 -8.38 0.90 46.65
N GLU A 153 -9.66 0.49 46.64
CA GLU A 153 -10.78 0.91 45.79
C GLU A 153 -10.88 2.42 45.52
N ASN A 154 -11.24 2.75 44.26
CA ASN A 154 -12.08 3.89 43.90
C ASN A 154 -12.73 3.63 42.53
N GLU A 155 -14.05 3.43 42.49
CA GLU A 155 -14.87 3.43 41.26
C GLU A 155 -14.89 4.82 40.61
N PRO A 156 -14.97 4.88 39.27
CA PRO A 156 -16.24 5.34 38.70
C PRO A 156 -16.66 4.61 37.39
N GLU A 157 -17.96 4.28 37.35
CA GLU A 157 -18.91 4.21 36.22
C GLU A 157 -18.47 3.56 34.87
N GLN A 158 -19.06 2.39 34.61
CA GLN A 158 -19.00 1.60 33.37
C GLN A 158 -19.68 2.28 32.17
N PRO A 159 -19.15 2.13 30.95
CA PRO A 159 -19.95 1.91 29.76
C PRO A 159 -19.85 0.43 29.32
N GLU A 160 -20.99 -0.08 28.91
CA GLU A 160 -21.32 -1.49 28.61
C GLU A 160 -20.31 -2.17 27.65
N HIS A 161 -19.67 -3.24 28.12
CA HIS A 161 -18.91 -4.18 27.29
C HIS A 161 -19.92 -5.06 26.54
N LEU A 162 -19.99 -4.92 25.22
CA LEU A 162 -20.66 -5.89 24.37
C LEU A 162 -19.74 -7.12 24.23
N ASP A 163 -20.24 -8.27 24.64
CA ASP A 163 -19.64 -9.59 24.40
C ASP A 163 -19.47 -9.82 22.89
N VAL A 164 -18.27 -9.56 22.35
CA VAL A 164 -17.92 -9.80 20.93
C VAL A 164 -16.71 -10.75 20.80
N GLU A 165 -16.05 -11.12 21.90
CA GLU A 165 -14.83 -11.95 21.84
C GLU A 165 -15.07 -13.41 21.46
N GLU A 166 -16.22 -14.01 21.78
CA GLU A 166 -16.46 -15.43 21.47
C GLU A 166 -16.77 -15.71 19.98
N GLY A 167 -17.02 -14.69 19.16
CA GLY A 167 -17.33 -14.85 17.73
C GLY A 167 -16.18 -14.58 16.77
N LEU A 168 -15.16 -13.82 17.18
CA LEU A 168 -14.06 -13.40 16.30
C LEU A 168 -13.06 -14.53 16.05
N ASP A 169 -12.72 -15.29 17.09
CA ASP A 169 -11.77 -16.40 16.97
C ASP A 169 -12.33 -17.56 16.16
N ASP A 170 -13.65 -17.81 16.25
CA ASP A 170 -14.33 -18.86 15.50
C ASP A 170 -14.46 -18.49 14.00
N LEU A 171 -14.73 -17.21 13.70
CA LEU A 171 -14.76 -16.69 12.32
C LEU A 171 -13.38 -16.71 11.64
N LEU A 172 -12.31 -16.47 12.40
CA LEU A 172 -10.93 -16.55 11.89
C LEU A 172 -10.47 -18.00 11.69
N GLY A 173 -10.89 -18.91 12.57
CA GLY A 173 -10.62 -20.34 12.44
C GLY A 173 -11.21 -20.94 11.17
N ASP A 174 -12.48 -20.64 10.88
CA ASP A 174 -13.18 -21.17 9.70
C ASP A 174 -12.62 -20.61 8.38
N PHE A 175 -12.17 -19.34 8.38
CA PHE A 175 -11.54 -18.71 7.22
C PHE A 175 -10.16 -19.33 6.90
N LEU A 176 -9.34 -19.58 7.92
CA LEU A 176 -8.02 -20.19 7.75
C LEU A 176 -8.11 -21.66 7.33
N ALA A 177 -9.12 -22.39 7.83
CA ALA A 177 -9.39 -23.77 7.43
C ALA A 177 -9.80 -23.91 5.96
N GLN A 178 -10.47 -22.90 5.39
CA GLN A 178 -10.90 -22.91 3.99
C GLN A 178 -9.75 -22.62 3.00
N MET A 179 -8.68 -21.96 3.43
CA MET A 179 -7.56 -21.58 2.57
C MET A 179 -6.51 -22.70 2.40
N ASN A 180 -6.45 -23.63 3.36
CA ASN A 180 -5.53 -24.76 3.37
C ASN A 180 -6.11 -26.05 2.73
N ARG A 181 -7.14 -25.94 1.89
CA ARG A 181 -7.67 -27.04 1.06
C ARG A 181 -7.37 -26.86 -0.41
#